data_AF-A0A7S0G403-F1
#
_entry.id   AF-A0A7S0G403-F1
#
_cell.length_a   1.000
_cell.length_b   1.000
_cell.length_c   1.000
_cell.angle_alpha   90.00
_cell.angle_beta   90.00
_cell.angle_gamma   90.00
#
_symmetry.space_group_name_H-M   'P 1'
#
loop_
_entity.id
_entity.type
_entity.pdbx_description
1 polymer ?
#
loop_
_entity_poly.entity_id
_entity_poly.type
_entity_poly.pdbx_seq_one_letter_code
_entity_poly.pdbx_strand_id
1 'polypeptide(L)'
;RSASLKVAEYAFAYARANKRKMVTAVHKASVMKLSDGLFLSCAQEVAKNYPDIVYEEMLIDNAASYLVSNPGRMDVMVMPNLYGDIVSDLCAGLIGGLGLTPSGNMGKGCMMAEAVHGTAPDIQGMDM
;
A
#
# COMPACT_ATOMS: atom_id res chain seq x y z
N ARG A 1 8.51 -6.67 13.69
CA ARG A 1 9.51 -7.30 12.81
C ARG A 1 8.90 -8.38 11.90
N SER A 2 8.42 -9.52 12.42
CA SER A 2 7.85 -10.60 11.57
C SER A 2 6.74 -10.11 10.62
N ALA A 3 5.80 -9.29 11.10
CA ALA A 3 4.75 -8.71 10.26
C ALA A 3 5.31 -7.83 9.12
N SER A 4 6.29 -6.97 9.44
CA SER A 4 6.97 -6.09 8.47
C SER A 4 7.70 -6.87 7.39
N LEU A 5 8.37 -7.97 7.75
CA LEU A 5 9.01 -8.86 6.77
C LEU A 5 7.97 -9.49 5.84
N LYS A 6 6.90 -10.07 6.40
CA LYS A 6 5.86 -10.75 5.61
C LYS A 6 5.18 -9.82 4.61
N VAL A 7 4.82 -8.60 5.02
CA VAL A 7 4.16 -7.65 4.11
C VAL A 7 5.12 -7.13 3.02
N ALA A 8 6.39 -6.91 3.37
CA ALA A 8 7.41 -6.55 2.38
C ALA A 8 7.64 -7.71 1.38
N GLU A 9 7.83 -8.93 1.87
CA GLU A 9 7.97 -10.14 1.02
C GLU A 9 6.79 -10.28 0.06
N TYR A 10 5.57 -10.08 0.55
CA TYR A 10 4.37 -10.10 -0.29
C TYR A 10 4.41 -9.00 -1.36
N ALA A 11 4.74 -7.76 -1.00
CA ALA A 11 4.79 -6.65 -1.94
C ALA A 11 5.80 -6.89 -3.08
N PHE A 12 7.00 -7.36 -2.73
CA PHE A 12 8.04 -7.67 -3.72
C PHE A 12 7.68 -8.89 -4.59
N ALA A 13 7.14 -9.94 -4.00
CA ALA A 13 6.67 -11.10 -4.75
C ALA A 13 5.53 -10.73 -5.71
N TYR A 14 4.57 -9.92 -5.23
CA TYR A 14 3.49 -9.40 -6.04
C TYR A 14 4.02 -8.55 -7.20
N ALA A 15 4.95 -7.65 -6.93
CA ALA A 15 5.55 -6.81 -7.96
C ALA A 15 6.21 -7.65 -9.07
N ARG A 16 7.04 -8.64 -8.70
CA ARG A 16 7.69 -9.54 -9.66
C ARG A 16 6.67 -10.34 -10.46
N ALA A 17 5.68 -10.94 -9.79
CA ALA A 17 4.66 -11.77 -10.43
C ALA A 17 3.80 -10.99 -11.43
N ASN A 18 3.53 -9.72 -11.14
CA ASN A 18 2.71 -8.83 -11.97
C ASN A 18 3.54 -7.93 -12.91
N LYS A 19 4.83 -8.24 -13.11
CA LYS A 19 5.75 -7.51 -13.98
C LYS A 19 5.83 -6.01 -13.67
N ARG A 20 5.63 -5.66 -12.40
CA ARG A 20 5.85 -4.33 -11.85
C ARG A 20 7.35 -4.12 -11.62
N LYS A 21 7.79 -2.88 -11.68
CA LYS A 21 9.22 -2.54 -11.71
C LYS A 21 9.70 -1.88 -10.43
N MET A 22 8.77 -1.38 -9.61
CA MET A 22 9.13 -0.59 -8.44
C MET A 22 8.24 -0.92 -7.24
N VAL A 23 8.86 -0.98 -6.07
CA VAL A 23 8.21 -1.05 -4.76
C VAL A 23 8.65 0.16 -3.93
N THR A 24 7.69 0.97 -3.51
CA THR A 24 7.92 2.13 -2.64
C THR A 24 7.46 1.83 -1.22
N ALA A 25 8.36 1.88 -0.24
CA ALA A 25 8.02 1.81 1.18
C ALA A 25 7.60 3.20 1.68
N VAL A 26 6.32 3.35 2.05
CA VAL A 26 5.77 4.62 2.53
C VAL A 26 5.78 4.65 4.07
N HIS A 27 6.31 5.73 4.65
CA HIS A 27 6.60 5.80 6.10
C HIS A 27 6.57 7.22 6.69
N LYS A 28 6.75 7.34 8.01
CA LYS A 28 7.03 8.60 8.72
C LYS A 28 8.20 8.46 9.71
N ALA A 29 9.21 7.65 9.37
CA ALA A 29 10.42 7.44 10.19
C ALA A 29 11.20 8.71 10.61
N SER A 30 11.00 9.86 9.96
CA SER A 30 11.53 11.15 10.44
C SER A 30 11.01 11.52 11.84
N VAL A 31 9.78 11.12 12.16
CA VAL A 31 9.12 11.28 13.47
C VAL A 31 9.07 9.95 14.21
N MET A 32 8.54 8.91 13.56
CA MET A 32 8.29 7.59 14.11
C MET A 32 9.52 6.68 13.99
N LYS A 33 10.63 7.09 14.61
CA LYS A 33 11.95 6.47 14.41
C LYS A 33 12.01 4.97 14.73
N LEU A 34 11.29 4.53 15.76
CA LEU A 34 11.35 3.12 16.20
C LEU A 34 10.41 2.22 15.42
N SER A 35 9.12 2.59 15.28
CA SER A 35 8.14 1.77 14.57
C SER A 35 8.43 1.72 13.08
N ASP A 36 8.55 2.91 12.46
CA ASP A 36 8.69 3.02 11.02
C ASP A 36 10.13 2.75 10.61
N GLY A 37 11.10 3.07 11.47
CA GLY A 37 12.49 2.64 11.26
C GLY A 37 12.61 1.11 11.27
N LEU A 38 11.90 0.40 12.17
CA LEU A 38 11.86 -1.05 12.13
C LEU A 38 11.20 -1.56 10.84
N PHE A 39 10.09 -0.95 10.41
CA PHE A 39 9.42 -1.30 9.16
C PHE A 39 10.36 -1.14 7.94
N LEU A 40 11.04 0.01 7.81
CA LEU A 40 11.99 0.26 6.72
C LEU A 40 13.16 -0.71 6.75
N SER A 41 13.74 -0.98 7.92
CA SER A 41 14.84 -1.95 8.02
C SER A 41 14.44 -3.34 7.51
N CYS A 42 13.19 -3.75 7.73
CA CYS A 42 12.66 -5.01 7.22
C CYS A 42 12.43 -4.95 5.70
N ALA A 43 11.87 -3.86 5.18
CA ALA A 43 11.67 -3.68 3.74
C ALA A 43 13.00 -3.65 2.97
N GLN A 44 14.00 -2.94 3.48
CA GLN A 44 15.37 -2.92 2.95
C GLN A 44 16.00 -4.30 2.93
N GLU A 45 15.81 -5.10 3.98
CA GLU A 45 16.32 -6.46 4.05
C GLU A 45 15.70 -7.36 2.99
N VAL A 46 14.38 -7.29 2.81
CA VAL A 46 13.67 -8.04 1.77
C VAL A 46 14.10 -7.58 0.38
N ALA A 47 14.25 -6.27 0.15
CA ALA A 47 14.64 -5.69 -1.14
C ALA A 47 15.94 -6.28 -1.70
N LYS A 48 16.89 -6.66 -0.84
CA LYS A 48 18.16 -7.31 -1.24
C LYS A 48 17.96 -8.62 -2.00
N ASN A 49 16.82 -9.30 -1.79
CA ASN A 49 16.46 -10.55 -2.47
C ASN A 49 15.77 -10.32 -3.83
N TYR A 50 15.52 -9.06 -4.20
CA TYR A 50 14.80 -8.65 -5.42
C TYR A 50 15.58 -7.57 -6.20
N PRO A 51 16.80 -7.86 -6.68
CA PRO A 51 17.64 -6.86 -7.37
C PRO A 51 17.07 -6.35 -8.71
N ASP A 52 16.08 -7.05 -9.26
CA ASP A 52 15.31 -6.70 -10.45
C ASP A 52 14.20 -5.66 -10.20
N ILE A 53 13.89 -5.37 -8.93
CA ILE A 53 12.85 -4.40 -8.54
C ILE A 53 13.51 -3.17 -7.94
N VAL A 54 13.15 -1.99 -8.45
CA VAL A 54 13.57 -0.71 -7.86
C VAL A 54 12.91 -0.55 -6.49
N TYR A 55 13.72 -0.32 -5.46
CA TYR A 55 13.25 -0.03 -4.11
C TYR A 55 13.41 1.45 -3.80
N GLU A 56 12.32 2.12 -3.43
CA GLU A 56 12.31 3.51 -2.96
C GLU A 56 11.69 3.61 -1.56
N GLU A 57 12.10 4.63 -0.82
CA GLU A 57 11.51 5.00 0.47
C GLU A 57 10.92 6.40 0.36
N MET A 58 9.70 6.60 0.86
CA MET A 58 9.03 7.88 0.75
C MET A 58 8.27 8.23 2.02
N LEU A 59 8.36 9.49 2.43
CA LEU A 59 7.53 10.00 3.51
C LEU A 59 6.06 10.06 3.06
N ILE A 60 5.13 9.70 3.94
CA ILE A 60 3.69 9.63 3.66
C ILE A 60 3.09 10.95 3.13
N ASP A 61 3.55 12.09 3.63
CA ASP A 61 3.15 13.42 3.13
C ASP A 61 3.62 13.67 1.70
N ASN A 62 4.85 13.27 1.38
CA ASN A 62 5.35 13.34 0.00
C ASN A 62 4.61 12.37 -0.92
N ALA A 63 4.33 11.15 -0.45
CA ALA A 63 3.58 10.16 -1.21
C ALA A 63 2.17 10.68 -1.56
N ALA A 64 1.45 11.24 -0.60
CA ALA A 64 0.15 11.86 -0.83
C ALA A 64 0.22 13.02 -1.85
N SER A 65 1.23 13.88 -1.73
CA SER A 65 1.44 14.99 -2.68
C SER A 65 1.69 14.49 -4.11
N TYR A 66 2.52 13.45 -4.28
CA TYR A 66 2.77 12.85 -5.59
C TYR A 66 1.55 12.13 -6.15
N LEU A 67 0.77 11.43 -5.33
CA LEU A 67 -0.44 10.76 -5.80
C LEU A 67 -1.46 11.76 -6.37
N VAL A 68 -1.60 12.93 -5.76
CA VAL A 68 -2.50 13.97 -6.27
C VAL A 68 -1.94 14.65 -7.53
N SER A 69 -0.64 14.96 -7.55
CA SER A 69 -0.04 15.76 -8.62
C SER A 69 0.43 14.95 -9.84
N ASN A 70 0.89 13.71 -9.62
CA ASN A 70 1.42 12.82 -10.64
C ASN A 70 1.34 11.34 -10.19
N PRO A 71 0.14 10.73 -10.16
CA PRO A 71 -0.04 9.36 -9.67
C PRO A 71 0.70 8.31 -10.51
N GLY A 72 0.94 8.59 -11.81
CA GLY A 72 1.63 7.68 -12.73
C GLY A 72 3.09 7.38 -12.36
N ARG A 73 3.66 8.12 -11.40
CA ARG A 73 4.97 7.80 -10.82
C ARG A 73 4.93 6.55 -9.94
N MET A 74 3.80 6.26 -9.29
CA MET A 74 3.68 5.16 -8.33
C MET A 74 3.41 3.83 -9.02
N ASP A 75 3.97 2.75 -8.49
CA ASP A 75 3.71 1.38 -8.93
C ASP A 75 3.19 0.56 -7.74
N VAL A 76 3.99 -0.31 -7.12
CA VAL A 76 3.59 -1.00 -5.89
C VAL A 76 3.99 -0.18 -4.67
N MET A 77 3.05 0.10 -3.77
CA MET A 77 3.32 0.78 -2.50
C MET A 77 3.11 -0.18 -1.34
N VAL A 78 4.03 -0.18 -0.37
CA VAL A 78 3.92 -0.98 0.87
C VAL A 78 4.07 -0.07 2.07
N MET A 79 3.20 -0.23 3.08
CA MET A 79 3.16 0.69 4.22
C MET A 79 2.47 0.08 5.46
N PRO A 80 2.69 0.65 6.65
CA PRO A 80 1.89 0.36 7.85
C PRO A 80 0.39 0.60 7.66
N ASN A 81 -0.41 -0.11 8.46
CA ASN A 81 -1.87 -0.22 8.33
C ASN A 81 -2.58 1.13 8.12
N LEU A 82 -2.43 2.07 9.05
CA LEU A 82 -3.12 3.36 8.98
C LEU A 82 -2.74 4.19 7.75
N TYR A 83 -1.50 4.10 7.26
CA TYR A 83 -1.13 4.81 6.05
C TYR A 83 -1.77 4.16 4.82
N GLY A 84 -1.88 2.83 4.82
CA GLY A 84 -2.53 2.06 3.77
C GLY A 84 -3.96 2.48 3.59
N ASP A 85 -4.73 2.55 4.68
CA ASP A 85 -6.13 2.98 4.73
C ASP A 85 -6.33 4.37 4.09
N ILE A 86 -5.58 5.37 4.57
CA ILE A 86 -5.68 6.75 4.06
C ILE A 86 -5.27 6.84 2.58
N VAL A 87 -4.18 6.17 2.20
CA VAL A 87 -3.65 6.25 0.84
C VAL A 87 -4.52 5.49 -0.15
N SER A 88 -5.10 4.35 0.23
CA SER A 88 -6.01 3.61 -0.65
C SER A 88 -7.27 4.41 -0.97
N ASP A 89 -7.83 5.12 0.01
CA ASP A 89 -9.00 5.97 -0.19
C ASP A 89 -8.68 7.18 -1.06
N LEU A 90 -7.51 7.80 -0.84
CA LEU A 90 -7.01 8.86 -1.72
C LEU A 90 -6.92 8.37 -3.17
N CYS A 91 -6.34 7.19 -3.39
CA CYS A 91 -6.22 6.59 -4.72
C CYS A 91 -7.59 6.26 -5.34
N ALA A 92 -8.55 5.79 -4.55
CA ALA A 92 -9.91 5.55 -5.01
C ALA A 92 -10.55 6.83 -5.56
N GLY A 93 -10.37 7.96 -4.85
CA GLY A 93 -10.83 9.27 -5.32
C GLY A 93 -10.25 9.69 -6.67
N LEU A 94 -9.01 9.30 -6.99
CA LEU A 94 -8.36 9.64 -8.26
C LEU A 94 -8.96 8.92 -9.48
N ILE A 95 -9.62 7.77 -9.27
CA ILE A 95 -10.13 6.92 -10.36
C ILE A 95 -11.65 6.87 -10.44
N GLY A 96 -12.36 7.74 -9.72
CA GLY A 96 -13.82 7.84 -9.77
C GLY A 96 -14.55 7.43 -8.48
N GLY A 97 -13.81 7.13 -7.41
CA GLY A 97 -14.35 6.90 -6.07
C GLY A 97 -14.36 5.44 -5.62
N LEU A 98 -14.78 5.24 -4.37
CA LEU A 98 -14.69 3.95 -3.66
C LEU A 98 -15.56 2.83 -4.25
N GLY A 99 -16.60 3.17 -5.03
CA GLY A 99 -17.47 2.19 -5.69
C GLY A 99 -16.79 1.38 -6.80
N LEU A 100 -15.59 1.79 -7.23
CA LEU A 100 -14.83 1.15 -8.32
C LEU A 100 -13.61 0.37 -7.84
N THR A 101 -13.29 0.42 -6.55
CA THR A 101 -12.05 -0.12 -6.00
C THR A 101 -12.25 -1.45 -5.28
N PRO A 102 -11.70 -2.56 -5.81
CA PRO A 102 -11.67 -3.83 -5.09
C PRO A 102 -10.52 -3.89 -4.07
N SER A 103 -10.68 -4.67 -3.01
CA SER A 103 -9.60 -4.98 -2.06
C SER A 103 -9.59 -6.48 -1.70
N GLY A 104 -8.50 -6.91 -1.07
CA GLY A 104 -8.36 -8.30 -0.64
C GLY A 104 -7.39 -8.45 0.53
N ASN A 105 -7.84 -9.13 1.57
CA ASN A 105 -7.03 -9.52 2.72
C ASN A 105 -6.44 -10.91 2.48
N MET A 106 -5.13 -10.95 2.29
CA MET A 106 -4.40 -12.16 1.89
C MET A 106 -3.65 -12.77 3.07
N GLY A 107 -4.03 -14.00 3.45
CA GLY A 107 -3.35 -14.83 4.44
C GLY A 107 -2.74 -16.09 3.83
N LYS A 108 -1.96 -16.85 4.61
CA LYS A 108 -1.30 -18.09 4.11
C LYS A 108 -2.25 -19.23 3.73
N GLY A 109 -3.48 -19.23 4.26
CA GLY A 109 -4.45 -20.31 4.03
C GLY A 109 -5.87 -19.81 3.75
N CYS A 110 -6.07 -18.49 3.71
CA CYS A 110 -7.36 -17.89 3.40
C CYS A 110 -7.14 -16.55 2.68
N MET A 111 -8.10 -16.21 1.83
CA MET A 111 -8.21 -14.90 1.21
C MET A 111 -9.65 -14.42 1.41
N MET A 112 -9.80 -13.16 1.81
CA MET A 112 -11.09 -12.49 1.92
C MET A 112 -11.10 -11.30 0.97
N ALA A 113 -11.93 -11.37 -0.07
CA ALA A 113 -12.18 -10.26 -0.97
C ALA A 113 -13.29 -9.38 -0.41
N GLU A 114 -13.09 -8.07 -0.44
CA GLU A 114 -14.09 -7.09 -0.01
C GLU A 114 -14.02 -5.83 -0.89
N ALA A 115 -15.04 -4.98 -0.77
CA ALA A 115 -14.95 -3.64 -1.34
C ALA A 115 -14.09 -2.76 -0.42
N VAL A 116 -13.45 -1.72 -0.98
CA VAL A 116 -12.75 -0.73 -0.14
C VAL A 116 -13.75 0.10 0.67
N HIS A 117 -14.94 0.38 0.13
CA HIS A 117 -15.94 1.18 0.82
C HIS A 117 -16.57 0.47 2.03
N GLY A 118 -16.99 1.27 3.01
CA GLY A 118 -17.82 0.82 4.13
C GLY A 118 -19.28 0.59 3.74
N THR A 119 -20.17 0.55 4.72
CA THR A 119 -21.60 0.20 4.50
C THR A 119 -22.42 1.27 3.79
N ALA A 120 -21.88 2.48 3.61
CA ALA A 120 -22.55 3.64 2.99
C ALA A 120 -24.01 3.83 3.49
N PRO A 121 -24.21 4.07 4.80
CA PRO A 121 -25.54 4.07 5.42
C PRO A 121 -26.44 5.21 4.92
N ASP A 122 -25.85 6.29 4.41
CA ASP A 122 -26.51 7.43 3.80
C ASP A 122 -27.26 7.09 2.50
N ILE A 123 -26.83 6.03 1.81
CA ILE A 123 -27.44 5.56 0.55
C ILE A 123 -28.10 4.18 0.65
N GLN A 124 -28.17 3.61 1.86
CA GLN A 124 -28.73 2.30 2.10
C GLN A 124 -30.22 2.25 1.74
N GLY A 125 -30.60 1.33 0.85
CA GLY A 125 -31.99 1.15 0.43
C GLY A 125 -32.50 2.15 -0.60
N MET A 126 -31.62 3.00 -1.17
CA MET A 126 -31.99 3.98 -2.19
C MET A 126 -32.00 3.42 -3.63
N ASP A 127 -31.50 2.20 -3.86
CA ASP A 127 -31.46 1.48 -5.16
C ASP A 127 -30.95 2.34 -6.32
N MET A 128 -29.74 2.91 -6.15
CA MET A 128 -29.07 3.84 -7.08
C MET A 128 -28.05 3.17 -7.99
#